data_AF-A0A0C2CZ46-F1
#
_entry.id   AF-A0A0C2CZ46-F1
#
_cell.length_a   1.000
_cell.length_b   1.000
_cell.length_c   1.000
_cell.angle_alpha   90.00
_cell.angle_beta   90.00
_cell.angle_gamma   90.00
#
_symmetry.space_group_name_H-M   'P 1'
#
loop_
_entity.id
_entity.type
_entity.pdbx_description
1 polymer ?
#
loop_
_entity_poly.entity_id
_entity_poly.type
_entity_poly.pdbx_seq_one_letter_code
_entity_poly.pdbx_strand_id
1 'polypeptide(L)'
;MVAERLLMVLGAFAVGGCTVPFCTALPENCAAEDGTTDTDSDSDTTGSSETTGSGDGDGDGDGDGYGDGDGDPPDAIVYADNPAEDYTRVDRMGMPAINTVLLAVKDDYNAANPTDDASLMFLNEINTILLDLHAALDDDVMDAGLIVGSVPMCMGQAQPLIVPDTLKIDLEQEGTFPNGRALTDPVIDVTLAVLMLDLSAPNQDITTLVGVLNPTANDVSFSDAFPYLAPPH
;
A
#
# COMPACT_ATOMS: atom_id res chain seq x y z
N MET A 1 28.19 27.85 -7.01
CA MET A 1 28.13 27.64 -5.55
C MET A 1 26.85 26.99 -5.03
N VAL A 2 25.75 26.90 -5.81
CA VAL A 2 24.56 26.09 -5.43
C VAL A 2 24.58 24.69 -6.08
N ALA A 3 25.12 24.55 -7.30
CA ALA A 3 25.23 23.26 -8.00
C ALA A 3 26.24 22.27 -7.39
N GLU A 4 27.24 22.76 -6.64
CA GLU A 4 28.30 21.92 -6.05
C GLU A 4 27.92 21.35 -4.68
N ARG A 5 26.84 21.86 -4.06
CA ARG A 5 26.27 21.30 -2.82
C ARG A 5 25.25 20.19 -3.07
N LEU A 6 24.69 20.09 -4.28
CA LEU A 6 23.75 19.04 -4.65
C LEU A 6 24.47 17.70 -4.90
N LEU A 7 25.71 17.75 -5.43
CA LEU A 7 26.49 16.55 -5.75
C LEU A 7 27.10 15.87 -4.51
N MET A 8 27.31 16.59 -3.42
CA MET A 8 27.78 16.00 -2.14
C MET A 8 26.70 15.26 -1.36
N VAL A 9 25.41 15.56 -1.58
CA VAL A 9 24.30 14.85 -0.92
C VAL A 9 24.00 13.52 -1.63
N LEU A 10 24.17 13.46 -2.96
CA LEU A 10 24.03 12.22 -3.74
C LEU A 10 25.24 11.27 -3.62
N GLY A 11 26.43 11.78 -3.30
CA GLY A 11 27.65 10.96 -3.20
C GLY A 11 27.82 10.17 -1.89
N ALA A 12 27.00 10.44 -0.87
CA ALA A 12 27.11 9.77 0.44
C ALA A 12 26.23 8.51 0.56
N PHE A 13 25.34 8.25 -0.41
CA PHE A 13 24.42 7.11 -0.36
C PHE A 13 25.07 5.77 -0.76
N ALA A 14 26.33 5.77 -1.20
CA ALA A 14 26.97 4.57 -1.76
C ALA A 14 27.91 3.79 -0.81
N VAL A 15 28.10 4.19 0.46
CA VAL A 15 29.03 3.47 1.37
C VAL A 15 28.54 3.36 2.82
N GLY A 16 27.35 3.85 3.14
CA GLY A 16 26.75 3.67 4.46
C GLY A 16 25.88 2.42 4.50
N GLY A 17 26.42 1.32 5.02
CA GLY A 17 25.65 0.10 5.26
C GLY A 17 24.33 0.41 5.95
N CYS A 18 23.24 -0.05 5.32
CA CYS A 18 21.87 0.17 5.75
C CYS A 18 21.66 -0.54 7.10
N THR A 19 21.65 0.19 8.21
CA THR A 19 21.44 -0.36 9.57
C THR A 19 19.99 -0.31 10.03
N VAL A 20 19.03 -0.04 9.11
CA VAL A 20 17.62 -0.23 9.42
C VAL A 20 17.26 -1.73 9.27
N PRO A 21 16.47 -2.31 10.18
CA PRO A 21 16.08 -3.72 10.13
C PRO A 21 15.34 -4.12 8.83
N PHE A 22 14.86 -3.14 8.06
CA PHE A 22 14.22 -3.34 6.76
C PHE A 22 15.14 -3.75 5.62
N CYS A 23 16.43 -3.39 5.67
CA CYS A 23 17.33 -3.61 4.54
C CYS A 23 17.90 -5.04 4.47
N THR A 24 17.89 -5.78 5.57
CA THR A 24 18.50 -7.12 5.61
C THR A 24 17.64 -8.21 4.97
N ALA A 25 16.42 -7.88 4.52
CA ALA A 25 15.43 -8.84 4.00
C ALA A 25 15.22 -8.78 2.47
N LEU A 26 15.95 -7.95 1.71
CA LEU A 26 15.76 -7.86 0.27
C LEU A 26 16.86 -8.63 -0.49
N PRO A 27 16.56 -9.80 -1.10
CA PRO A 27 17.42 -10.36 -2.14
C PRO A 27 17.41 -9.45 -3.38
N GLU A 28 18.55 -9.37 -4.07
CA GLU A 28 18.86 -8.50 -5.23
C GLU A 28 18.00 -8.76 -6.50
N ASN A 29 16.89 -9.50 -6.40
CA ASN A 29 16.20 -10.10 -7.55
C ASN A 29 14.81 -9.51 -7.85
N CYS A 30 14.38 -8.42 -7.21
CA CYS A 30 13.12 -7.74 -7.57
C CYS A 30 13.29 -6.73 -8.73
N ALA A 31 14.10 -7.08 -9.73
CA ALA A 31 14.01 -6.43 -11.03
C ALA A 31 12.79 -7.02 -11.76
N ALA A 32 11.87 -6.17 -12.19
CA ALA A 32 10.73 -6.60 -13.00
C ALA A 32 11.23 -7.43 -14.21
N GLU A 33 10.78 -8.68 -14.29
CA GLU A 33 10.95 -9.51 -15.49
C GLU A 33 10.14 -8.84 -16.61
N ASP A 34 10.83 -8.58 -17.73
CA ASP A 34 10.27 -8.11 -18.99
C ASP A 34 9.19 -9.11 -19.46
N GLY A 35 7.99 -8.60 -19.72
CA GLY A 35 6.83 -9.39 -20.09
C GLY A 35 7.06 -10.10 -21.43
N THR A 36 7.56 -11.32 -21.39
CA THR A 36 7.56 -12.23 -22.53
C THR A 36 6.38 -13.19 -22.44
N THR A 37 5.75 -13.36 -23.59
CA THR A 37 4.46 -14.00 -23.85
C THR A 37 4.43 -15.48 -23.50
N ASP A 38 3.56 -15.89 -22.59
CA ASP A 38 3.08 -17.27 -22.52
C ASP A 38 1.79 -17.39 -23.34
N THR A 39 1.95 -17.87 -24.57
CA THR A 39 0.86 -18.44 -25.36
C THR A 39 0.56 -19.83 -24.81
N ASP A 40 -0.47 -19.95 -23.97
CA ASP A 40 -1.19 -21.22 -23.83
C ASP A 40 -2.54 -21.09 -24.52
N SER A 41 -2.65 -21.88 -25.59
CA SER A 41 -3.82 -22.01 -26.43
C SER A 41 -4.73 -23.05 -25.81
N ASP A 42 -5.87 -22.65 -25.27
CA ASP A 42 -7.01 -23.56 -25.17
C ASP A 42 -8.23 -22.90 -25.82
N SER A 43 -8.44 -23.32 -27.06
CA SER A 43 -9.61 -23.03 -27.84
C SER A 43 -10.80 -23.81 -27.29
N ASP A 44 -11.86 -23.13 -26.88
CA ASP A 44 -13.19 -23.66 -27.16
C ASP A 44 -14.15 -22.55 -27.59
N THR A 45 -14.47 -22.59 -28.88
CA THR A 45 -15.40 -21.68 -29.54
C THR A 45 -16.80 -22.28 -29.42
N THR A 46 -17.70 -21.64 -28.69
CA THR A 46 -19.13 -21.72 -29.02
C THR A 46 -19.75 -20.33 -28.95
N GLY A 47 -20.19 -19.85 -30.12
CA GLY A 47 -20.77 -18.52 -30.28
C GLY A 47 -22.29 -18.48 -30.20
N SER A 48 -22.78 -17.25 -30.29
CA SER A 48 -24.18 -16.82 -30.48
C SER A 48 -25.06 -16.94 -29.24
N SER A 49 -26.07 -16.10 -28.99
CA SER A 49 -26.53 -14.80 -29.49
C SER A 49 -27.83 -14.51 -28.71
N GLU A 50 -28.15 -13.23 -28.56
CA GLU A 50 -29.47 -12.67 -28.27
C GLU A 50 -30.07 -12.78 -26.85
N THR A 51 -30.27 -11.59 -26.30
CA THR A 51 -31.24 -11.22 -25.27
C THR A 51 -32.66 -11.61 -25.67
N THR A 52 -33.41 -12.28 -24.79
CA THR A 52 -34.78 -11.92 -24.35
C THR A 52 -35.33 -13.02 -23.45
N GLY A 53 -35.95 -12.65 -22.32
CA GLY A 53 -36.75 -13.59 -21.53
C GLY A 53 -36.98 -13.11 -20.12
N SER A 54 -38.09 -12.39 -19.90
CA SER A 54 -38.70 -12.23 -18.59
C SER A 54 -38.99 -13.61 -17.98
N GLY A 55 -38.55 -13.84 -16.74
CA GLY A 55 -38.94 -14.97 -15.92
C GLY A 55 -39.38 -14.47 -14.56
N ASP A 56 -40.69 -14.37 -14.37
CA ASP A 56 -41.32 -14.14 -13.07
C ASP A 56 -41.13 -15.41 -12.23
N GLY A 57 -40.23 -15.35 -11.24
CA GLY A 57 -39.97 -16.44 -10.29
C GLY A 57 -40.52 -16.10 -8.93
N ASP A 58 -41.77 -16.48 -8.68
CA ASP A 58 -42.41 -16.47 -7.37
C ASP A 58 -41.72 -17.53 -6.46
N GLY A 59 -40.66 -17.13 -5.75
CA GLY A 59 -40.05 -17.93 -4.69
C GLY A 59 -40.58 -17.51 -3.33
N ASP A 60 -41.55 -18.26 -2.82
CA ASP A 60 -42.08 -18.19 -1.46
C ASP A 60 -41.03 -18.68 -0.46
N GLY A 61 -40.09 -17.82 -0.09
CA GLY A 61 -39.01 -18.14 0.86
C GLY A 61 -39.51 -18.54 2.25
N ASP A 62 -39.87 -19.81 2.43
CA ASP A 62 -40.03 -20.49 3.69
C ASP A 62 -38.77 -21.32 3.96
N GLY A 63 -37.81 -20.70 4.65
CA GLY A 63 -36.53 -21.32 5.03
C GLY A 63 -36.66 -22.50 5.98
N ASP A 64 -37.28 -23.59 5.54
CA ASP A 64 -37.12 -24.92 6.08
C ASP A 64 -36.00 -25.65 5.32
N GLY A 65 -35.18 -26.41 6.04
CA GLY A 65 -33.92 -26.97 5.55
C GLY A 65 -34.09 -28.15 4.59
N TYR A 66 -35.16 -28.21 3.82
CA TYR A 66 -35.47 -29.29 2.87
C TYR A 66 -35.92 -28.80 1.49
N GLY A 67 -35.61 -27.55 1.12
CA GLY A 67 -35.70 -27.11 -0.27
C GLY A 67 -34.93 -28.05 -1.19
N ASP A 68 -35.59 -28.52 -2.24
CA ASP A 68 -35.20 -29.59 -3.15
C ASP A 68 -34.05 -29.25 -4.12
N GLY A 69 -33.32 -28.17 -3.84
CA GLY A 69 -32.04 -27.85 -4.50
C GLY A 69 -32.17 -27.63 -6.00
N ASP A 70 -33.36 -27.32 -6.47
CA ASP A 70 -33.76 -27.03 -7.85
C ASP A 70 -33.65 -25.53 -8.19
N GLY A 71 -33.06 -24.74 -7.29
CA GLY A 71 -32.49 -23.46 -7.67
C GLY A 71 -31.41 -23.68 -8.73
N ASP A 72 -31.48 -22.90 -9.83
CA ASP A 72 -30.43 -22.91 -10.85
C ASP A 72 -29.06 -22.77 -10.17
N PRO A 73 -28.06 -23.57 -10.59
CA PRO A 73 -26.71 -23.39 -10.09
C PRO A 73 -26.31 -21.92 -10.28
N PRO A 74 -25.61 -21.30 -9.32
CA PRO A 74 -25.19 -19.91 -9.48
C PRO A 74 -24.42 -19.78 -10.79
N ASP A 75 -24.72 -18.74 -11.55
CA ASP A 75 -24.01 -18.44 -12.79
C ASP A 75 -22.50 -18.53 -12.55
N ALA A 76 -21.79 -19.15 -13.49
CA ALA A 76 -20.35 -19.27 -13.39
C ALA A 76 -19.72 -17.87 -13.30
N ILE A 77 -18.75 -17.71 -12.40
CA ILE A 77 -17.94 -16.49 -12.34
C ILE A 77 -17.13 -16.43 -13.63
N VAL A 78 -17.52 -15.55 -14.54
CA VAL A 78 -16.77 -15.25 -15.77
C VAL A 78 -15.72 -14.20 -15.43
N TYR A 79 -14.45 -14.59 -15.42
CA TYR A 79 -13.33 -13.66 -15.28
C TYR A 79 -13.09 -12.98 -16.64
N ALA A 80 -12.82 -11.67 -16.62
CA ALA A 80 -12.42 -10.96 -17.82
C ALA A 80 -11.01 -11.40 -18.26
N ASP A 81 -10.84 -11.69 -19.54
CA ASP A 81 -9.60 -12.15 -20.18
C ASP A 81 -8.99 -11.10 -21.13
N ASN A 82 -9.53 -9.87 -21.12
CA ASN A 82 -8.99 -8.74 -21.86
C ASN A 82 -7.50 -8.52 -21.54
N PRO A 83 -6.68 -8.16 -22.55
CA PRO A 83 -5.28 -7.82 -22.32
C PRO A 83 -5.15 -6.60 -21.40
N ALA A 84 -4.03 -6.50 -20.68
CA ALA A 84 -3.79 -5.42 -19.72
C ALA A 84 -3.91 -4.01 -20.35
N GLU A 85 -3.60 -3.87 -21.64
CA GLU A 85 -3.74 -2.64 -22.42
C GLU A 85 -5.18 -2.12 -22.58
N ASP A 86 -6.19 -2.98 -22.40
CA ASP A 86 -7.60 -2.57 -22.40
C ASP A 86 -7.99 -1.85 -21.09
N TYR A 87 -7.16 -1.95 -20.05
CA TYR A 87 -7.40 -1.35 -18.75
C TYR A 87 -6.60 -0.05 -18.58
N THR A 88 -7.24 0.94 -17.96
CA THR A 88 -6.55 2.17 -17.53
C THR A 88 -6.28 2.08 -16.03
N ARG A 89 -5.03 2.33 -15.62
CA ARG A 89 -4.68 2.43 -14.21
C ARG A 89 -5.35 3.67 -13.62
N VAL A 90 -6.17 3.46 -12.58
CA VAL A 90 -6.88 4.54 -11.88
C VAL A 90 -6.20 4.93 -10.57
N ASP A 91 -5.52 3.97 -9.92
CA ASP A 91 -4.88 4.20 -8.64
C ASP A 91 -3.65 3.30 -8.41
N ARG A 92 -2.77 3.76 -7.53
CA ARG A 92 -1.60 3.04 -7.02
C ARG A 92 -1.65 3.06 -5.50
N MET A 93 -1.66 1.87 -4.91
CA MET A 93 -1.83 1.70 -3.46
C MET A 93 -0.83 0.69 -2.89
N GLY A 94 0.44 0.74 -3.30
CA GLY A 94 1.45 -0.16 -2.77
C GLY A 94 1.67 0.08 -1.28
N MET A 95 2.02 1.31 -0.95
CA MET A 95 2.32 1.81 0.38
C MET A 95 1.22 2.77 0.84
N PRO A 96 0.63 2.50 2.00
CA PRO A 96 -0.28 3.43 2.64
C PRO A 96 0.39 4.80 2.85
N ALA A 97 -0.40 5.87 2.77
CA ALA A 97 -0.02 7.28 2.92
C ALA A 97 0.64 7.98 1.71
N ILE A 98 1.21 7.28 0.71
CA ILE A 98 1.90 7.99 -0.38
C ILE A 98 0.94 8.84 -1.21
N ASN A 99 -0.02 8.21 -1.89
CA ASN A 99 -0.97 8.93 -2.74
C ASN A 99 -1.98 9.76 -1.92
N THR A 100 -2.21 9.39 -0.66
CA THR A 100 -3.20 10.05 0.19
C THR A 100 -2.66 11.29 0.90
N VAL A 101 -1.42 11.22 1.41
CA VAL A 101 -0.80 12.29 2.22
C VAL A 101 0.38 12.94 1.52
N LEU A 102 1.28 12.16 0.93
CA LEU A 102 2.59 12.65 0.46
C LEU A 102 2.61 13.18 -0.97
N LEU A 103 1.45 13.28 -1.63
CA LEU A 103 1.34 13.73 -3.03
C LEU A 103 0.10 14.61 -3.26
N ALA A 104 0.29 15.75 -3.93
CA ALA A 104 -0.81 16.57 -4.44
C ALA A 104 -1.17 16.20 -5.89
N VAL A 105 -0.18 15.77 -6.68
CA VAL A 105 -0.32 15.38 -8.10
C VAL A 105 -0.82 13.93 -8.28
N LYS A 106 -2.00 13.63 -7.71
CA LYS A 106 -2.55 12.26 -7.62
C LYS A 106 -2.77 11.59 -8.99
N ASP A 107 -3.33 12.31 -9.97
CA ASP A 107 -3.63 11.74 -11.28
C ASP A 107 -2.34 11.35 -12.04
N ASP A 108 -1.32 12.21 -12.02
CA ASP A 108 -0.02 11.94 -12.64
C ASP A 108 0.69 10.78 -11.96
N TYR A 109 0.63 10.73 -10.63
CA TYR A 109 1.19 9.62 -9.86
C TYR A 109 0.51 8.29 -10.18
N ASN A 110 -0.82 8.30 -10.19
CA ASN A 110 -1.66 7.15 -10.54
C ASN A 110 -1.43 6.69 -11.99
N ALA A 111 -1.04 7.59 -12.89
CA ALA A 111 -0.70 7.27 -14.26
C ALA A 111 0.76 6.78 -14.44
N ALA A 112 1.64 6.91 -13.44
CA ALA A 112 3.07 6.55 -13.53
C ALA A 112 3.42 5.14 -13.04
N ASN A 113 4.54 4.57 -13.48
CA ASN A 113 4.95 3.21 -13.15
C ASN A 113 5.90 3.14 -11.94
N PRO A 114 5.98 1.99 -11.24
CA PRO A 114 6.97 1.79 -10.17
C PRO A 114 8.42 2.07 -10.60
N THR A 115 8.75 1.88 -11.88
CA THR A 115 10.07 2.25 -12.44
C THR A 115 10.34 3.76 -12.44
N ASP A 116 9.29 4.57 -12.56
CA ASP A 116 9.38 6.03 -12.53
C ASP A 116 9.64 6.52 -11.08
N ASP A 117 9.05 5.85 -10.10
CA ASP A 117 9.37 6.08 -8.68
C ASP A 117 10.82 5.73 -8.36
N ALA A 118 11.30 4.58 -8.85
CA ALA A 118 12.70 4.17 -8.70
C ALA A 118 13.65 5.15 -9.40
N SER A 119 13.17 5.83 -10.45
CA SER A 119 13.86 6.93 -11.13
C SER A 119 13.69 8.29 -10.42
N LEU A 120 13.08 8.29 -9.25
CA LEU A 120 12.91 9.44 -8.36
C LEU A 120 12.02 10.56 -8.93
N MET A 121 11.13 10.24 -9.88
CA MET A 121 10.28 11.21 -10.59
C MET A 121 9.49 12.13 -9.64
N PHE A 122 8.96 11.58 -8.55
CA PHE A 122 8.11 12.29 -7.59
C PHE A 122 8.81 12.73 -6.31
N LEU A 123 10.12 12.49 -6.16
CA LEU A 123 10.83 12.79 -4.90
C LEU A 123 10.76 14.27 -4.51
N ASN A 124 10.81 15.19 -5.47
CA ASN A 124 10.76 16.62 -5.16
C ASN A 124 9.39 17.03 -4.60
N GLU A 125 8.31 16.47 -5.12
CA GLU A 125 6.95 16.69 -4.63
C GLU A 125 6.81 16.13 -3.21
N ILE A 126 7.21 14.87 -3.00
CA ILE A 126 7.16 14.21 -1.69
C ILE A 126 7.97 14.99 -0.66
N ASN A 127 9.17 15.48 -1.00
CA ASN A 127 9.97 16.31 -0.10
C ASN A 127 9.30 17.65 0.22
N THR A 128 8.59 18.25 -0.74
CA THR A 128 7.87 19.52 -0.54
C THR A 128 6.74 19.33 0.46
N ILE A 129 5.94 18.28 0.27
CA ILE A 129 4.82 17.96 1.16
C ILE A 129 5.32 17.52 2.54
N LEU A 130 6.42 16.77 2.60
CA LEU A 130 7.02 16.40 3.89
C LEU A 130 7.51 17.64 4.65
N LEU A 131 8.11 18.62 3.96
CA LEU A 131 8.49 19.89 4.58
C LEU A 131 7.28 20.64 5.14
N ASP A 132 6.17 20.67 4.41
CA ASP A 132 4.92 21.30 4.86
C ASP A 132 4.31 20.54 6.06
N LEU A 133 4.39 19.21 6.07
CA LEU A 133 3.93 18.38 7.18
C LEU A 133 4.72 18.66 8.46
N HIS A 134 6.05 18.71 8.37
CA HIS A 134 6.92 19.10 9.48
C HIS A 134 6.61 20.52 9.95
N ALA A 135 6.46 21.48 9.03
CA ALA A 135 6.13 22.85 9.39
C ALA A 135 4.77 22.97 10.11
N ALA A 136 3.84 22.05 9.86
CA ALA A 136 2.52 22.05 10.45
C ALA A 136 2.41 21.29 11.78
N LEU A 137 3.26 20.30 12.02
CA LEU A 137 3.09 19.35 13.13
C LEU A 137 4.32 19.20 14.05
N ASP A 138 5.48 19.77 13.71
CA ASP A 138 6.69 19.62 14.53
C ASP A 138 6.51 20.20 15.94
N ASP A 139 5.80 21.32 16.07
CA ASP A 139 5.50 21.92 17.38
C ASP A 139 4.59 21.01 18.21
N ASP A 140 3.52 20.47 17.63
CA ASP A 140 2.62 19.52 18.29
C ASP A 140 3.36 18.25 18.74
N VAL A 141 4.24 17.71 17.89
CA VAL A 141 5.04 16.50 18.21
C VAL A 141 6.04 16.79 19.33
N MET A 142 6.69 17.97 19.30
CA MET A 142 7.59 18.41 20.36
C MET A 142 6.85 18.68 21.68
N ASP A 143 5.64 19.23 21.63
CA ASP A 143 4.79 19.45 22.80
C ASP A 143 4.30 18.13 23.43
N ALA A 144 4.19 17.06 22.61
CA ALA A 144 4.00 15.69 23.10
C ALA A 144 5.27 15.09 23.76
N GLY A 145 6.38 15.84 23.82
CA GLY A 145 7.63 15.42 24.43
C GLY A 145 8.47 14.48 23.55
N LEU A 146 8.18 14.44 22.25
CA LEU A 146 8.86 13.58 21.29
C LEU A 146 9.97 14.34 20.56
N ILE A 147 10.97 13.61 20.03
CA ILE A 147 12.08 14.20 19.29
C ILE A 147 11.79 14.07 17.80
N VAL A 148 11.64 15.24 17.17
CA VAL A 148 11.42 15.38 15.74
C VAL A 148 12.73 15.21 14.98
N GLY A 149 12.70 14.45 13.88
CA GLY A 149 13.82 14.33 12.96
C GLY A 149 13.84 15.47 11.94
N SER A 150 15.02 15.83 11.44
CA SER A 150 15.08 16.78 10.32
C SER A 150 14.46 16.15 9.06
N VAL A 151 13.78 16.93 8.22
CA VAL A 151 13.18 16.44 6.95
C VAL A 151 14.11 15.52 6.13
N PRO A 152 15.41 15.82 5.91
CA PRO A 152 16.29 14.93 5.16
C PRO A 152 16.57 13.59 5.86
N MET A 153 16.61 13.58 7.20
CA MET A 153 16.72 12.36 7.99
C MET A 153 15.45 11.52 7.83
N CYS A 154 14.28 12.11 8.08
CA CYS A 154 13.00 11.41 7.98
C CYS A 154 12.75 10.87 6.57
N MET A 155 13.11 11.64 5.53
CA MET A 155 13.09 11.15 4.16
C MET A 155 14.01 9.94 3.96
N GLY A 156 15.23 9.98 4.50
CA GLY A 156 16.16 8.84 4.45
C GLY A 156 15.65 7.60 5.16
N GLN A 157 14.92 7.77 6.28
CA GLN A 157 14.25 6.67 7.00
C GLN A 157 13.09 6.08 6.17
N ALA A 158 12.30 6.93 5.53
CA ALA A 158 11.10 6.54 4.79
C ALA A 158 11.40 5.96 3.41
N GLN A 159 12.46 6.40 2.73
CA GLN A 159 12.70 6.06 1.33
C GLN A 159 12.66 4.56 1.01
N PRO A 160 13.28 3.66 1.82
CA PRO A 160 13.21 2.23 1.60
C PRO A 160 11.80 1.66 1.74
N LEU A 161 10.88 2.37 2.38
CA LEU A 161 9.49 1.99 2.50
C LEU A 161 8.69 2.50 1.29
N ILE A 162 8.84 3.79 0.94
CA ILE A 162 7.96 4.47 -0.01
C ILE A 162 8.42 4.48 -1.48
N VAL A 163 9.64 4.08 -1.79
CA VAL A 163 10.15 4.08 -3.17
C VAL A 163 10.86 2.75 -3.50
N PRO A 164 10.47 2.08 -4.61
CA PRO A 164 9.27 2.33 -5.39
C PRO A 164 7.99 2.02 -4.57
N ASP A 165 6.86 2.62 -4.95
CA ASP A 165 5.57 2.32 -4.32
C ASP A 165 5.04 0.97 -4.80
N THR A 166 5.49 -0.07 -4.11
CA THR A 166 5.09 -1.46 -4.31
C THR A 166 4.85 -2.14 -2.96
N LEU A 167 3.97 -3.13 -2.95
CA LEU A 167 3.86 -4.03 -1.80
C LEU A 167 5.13 -4.87 -1.70
N LYS A 168 5.74 -4.88 -0.52
CA LYS A 168 6.95 -5.66 -0.24
C LYS A 168 6.54 -6.90 0.54
N ILE A 169 6.84 -8.07 -0.01
CA ILE A 169 6.51 -9.36 0.58
C ILE A 169 7.76 -10.24 0.61
N ASP A 170 8.15 -10.63 1.81
CA ASP A 170 9.09 -11.67 2.14
C ASP A 170 8.31 -12.81 2.80
N LEU A 171 8.30 -13.96 2.13
CA LEU A 171 7.57 -15.15 2.56
C LEU A 171 8.24 -15.87 3.74
N GLU A 172 9.45 -15.47 4.11
CA GLU A 172 10.19 -16.00 5.26
C GLU A 172 9.92 -15.20 6.55
N GLN A 173 9.24 -14.05 6.45
CA GLN A 173 8.89 -13.18 7.57
C GLN A 173 7.39 -13.24 7.88
N GLU A 174 7.00 -12.78 9.07
CA GLU A 174 5.58 -12.65 9.41
C GLU A 174 4.89 -11.63 8.50
N GLY A 175 3.64 -11.92 8.11
CA GLY A 175 2.83 -11.07 7.23
C GLY A 175 2.18 -9.91 7.96
N THR A 176 2.99 -8.98 8.47
CA THR A 176 2.55 -7.76 9.15
C THR A 176 3.26 -6.55 8.55
N PHE A 177 2.72 -5.36 8.75
CA PHE A 177 3.26 -4.15 8.15
C PHE A 177 4.73 -3.94 8.55
N PRO A 178 5.61 -3.66 7.58
CA PRO A 178 5.36 -3.41 6.15
C PRO A 178 5.58 -4.61 5.22
N ASN A 179 5.76 -5.82 5.76
CA ASN A 179 5.73 -7.07 5.03
C ASN A 179 4.27 -7.48 4.69
N GLY A 180 3.60 -6.64 3.89
CA GLY A 180 2.15 -6.68 3.70
C GLY A 180 1.43 -5.86 4.78
N ARG A 181 0.26 -6.33 5.21
CA ARG A 181 -0.51 -5.74 6.31
C ARG A 181 -1.51 -6.74 6.89
N ALA A 182 -1.57 -6.84 8.20
CA ALA A 182 -2.67 -7.44 8.95
C ALA A 182 -3.74 -6.38 9.25
N LEU A 183 -4.96 -6.84 9.53
CA LEU A 183 -6.08 -5.95 9.86
C LEU A 183 -5.86 -5.11 11.13
N THR A 184 -4.99 -5.59 12.02
CA THR A 184 -4.67 -4.95 13.31
C THR A 184 -3.47 -4.01 13.25
N ASP A 185 -2.79 -3.91 12.10
CA ASP A 185 -1.56 -3.13 12.04
C ASP A 185 -1.84 -1.63 12.13
N PRO A 186 -1.14 -0.88 13.01
CA PRO A 186 -1.30 0.56 13.16
C PRO A 186 -0.52 1.31 12.07
N VAL A 187 -0.84 1.04 10.80
CA VAL A 187 -0.02 1.44 9.65
C VAL A 187 0.23 2.95 9.60
N ILE A 188 -0.79 3.77 9.87
CA ILE A 188 -0.65 5.23 9.83
C ILE A 188 0.22 5.75 10.96
N ASP A 189 0.09 5.21 12.18
CA ASP A 189 0.94 5.62 13.31
C ASP A 189 2.40 5.28 13.04
N VAL A 190 2.67 4.09 12.50
CA VAL A 190 4.02 3.64 12.14
C VAL A 190 4.60 4.49 11.02
N THR A 191 3.80 4.74 9.98
CA THR A 191 4.23 5.56 8.84
C THR A 191 4.52 7.00 9.27
N LEU A 192 3.67 7.58 10.12
CA LEU A 192 3.90 8.93 10.64
C LEU A 192 5.13 8.99 11.55
N ALA A 193 5.38 7.95 12.35
CA ALA A 193 6.57 7.87 13.19
C ALA A 193 7.85 7.91 12.34
N VAL A 194 7.88 7.15 11.23
CA VAL A 194 9.01 7.17 10.27
C VAL A 194 9.18 8.52 9.58
N LEU A 195 8.07 9.19 9.26
CA LEU A 195 8.07 10.47 8.55
C LEU A 195 8.37 11.67 9.45
N MET A 196 8.21 11.58 10.76
CA MET A 196 8.33 12.74 11.66
C MET A 196 9.38 12.60 12.76
N LEU A 197 9.57 11.40 13.30
CA LEU A 197 10.43 11.22 14.48
C LEU A 197 11.89 10.97 14.09
N ASP A 198 12.79 11.39 14.97
CA ASP A 198 14.17 10.91 14.97
C ASP A 198 14.20 9.52 15.62
N LEU A 199 14.19 8.46 14.80
CA LEU A 199 14.20 7.09 15.30
C LEU A 199 15.57 6.67 15.87
N SER A 200 16.59 7.53 15.78
CA SER A 200 17.87 7.34 16.45
C SER A 200 17.89 7.93 17.86
N ALA A 201 16.86 8.71 18.22
CA ALA A 201 16.71 9.27 19.54
C ALA A 201 16.38 8.19 20.60
N PRO A 202 16.85 8.36 21.85
CA PRO A 202 16.60 7.38 22.90
C PRO A 202 15.11 7.32 23.26
N ASN A 203 14.61 6.10 23.52
CA ASN A 203 13.24 5.81 23.93
C ASN A 203 12.16 6.14 22.89
N GLN A 204 12.52 6.19 21.61
CA GLN A 204 11.58 6.32 20.51
C GLN A 204 11.91 5.31 19.41
N ASP A 205 10.87 4.81 18.76
CA ASP A 205 10.93 3.83 17.68
C ASP A 205 9.68 3.96 16.79
N ILE A 206 9.58 3.09 15.79
CA ILE A 206 8.50 3.10 14.79
C ILE A 206 7.09 2.91 15.41
N THR A 207 6.98 2.46 16.66
CA THR A 207 5.70 2.27 17.37
C THR A 207 5.37 3.39 18.34
N THR A 208 6.22 4.42 18.45
CA THR A 208 6.08 5.49 19.47
C THR A 208 4.78 6.28 19.36
N LEU A 209 4.19 6.39 18.17
CA LEU A 209 2.92 7.09 17.96
C LEU A 209 1.68 6.19 18.14
N VAL A 210 1.87 4.87 18.28
CA VAL A 210 0.76 3.91 18.42
C VAL A 210 0.06 4.17 19.75
N GLY A 211 -1.25 4.46 19.69
CA GLY A 211 -2.03 4.80 20.88
C GLY A 211 -1.85 6.23 21.39
N VAL A 212 -1.03 7.05 20.71
CA VAL A 212 -0.86 8.47 21.02
C VAL A 212 -1.85 9.31 20.22
N LEU A 213 -1.94 9.06 18.91
CA LEU A 213 -2.79 9.81 17.98
C LEU A 213 -4.09 9.08 17.65
N ASN A 214 -4.02 7.75 17.52
CA ASN A 214 -5.15 6.90 17.18
C ASN A 214 -5.45 5.90 18.31
N PRO A 215 -6.72 5.46 18.47
CA PRO A 215 -7.04 4.35 19.37
C PRO A 215 -6.23 3.10 19.04
N THR A 216 -5.83 2.33 20.06
CA THR A 216 -4.99 1.14 19.88
C THR A 216 -5.75 -0.08 19.34
N ALA A 217 -7.08 -0.03 19.29
CA ALA A 217 -7.93 -1.12 18.80
C ALA A 217 -9.28 -0.59 18.31
N ASN A 218 -9.94 -1.39 17.48
CA ASN A 218 -11.32 -1.16 17.06
C ASN A 218 -12.31 -1.30 18.24
N ASP A 219 -13.42 -0.58 18.15
CA ASP A 219 -14.54 -0.68 19.11
C ASP A 219 -15.13 -2.09 19.18
N VAL A 220 -15.10 -2.82 18.05
CA VAL A 220 -15.53 -4.22 17.94
C VAL A 220 -14.36 -5.05 17.42
N SER A 221 -14.09 -6.17 18.09
CA SER A 221 -13.06 -7.12 17.67
C SER A 221 -13.37 -7.74 16.30
N PHE A 222 -12.32 -8.05 15.54
CA PHE A 222 -12.46 -8.80 14.30
C PHE A 222 -12.99 -10.22 14.56
N SER A 223 -13.70 -10.78 13.58
CA SER A 223 -14.14 -12.16 13.60
C SER A 223 -12.97 -13.09 13.26
N ASP A 224 -12.92 -14.28 13.87
CA ASP A 224 -11.97 -15.34 13.49
C ASP A 224 -12.39 -16.08 12.20
N ALA A 225 -13.60 -15.80 11.69
CA ALA A 225 -14.17 -16.39 10.49
C ALA A 225 -14.67 -15.32 9.51
N PHE A 226 -14.61 -15.63 8.22
CA PHE A 226 -15.13 -14.76 7.17
C PHE A 226 -16.65 -14.50 7.36
N PRO A 227 -17.13 -13.24 7.21
CA PRO A 227 -16.36 -12.01 6.96
C PRO A 227 -15.63 -11.52 8.23
N TYR A 228 -14.33 -11.25 8.11
CA TYR A 228 -13.46 -10.90 9.25
C TYR A 228 -13.77 -9.53 9.88
N LEU A 229 -14.38 -8.61 9.11
CA LEU A 229 -14.76 -7.28 9.57
C LEU A 229 -16.10 -7.30 10.31
N ALA A 230 -16.19 -6.53 11.39
CA ALA A 230 -17.44 -6.32 12.10
C ALA A 230 -18.48 -5.58 11.22
N PRO A 231 -19.79 -5.84 11.39
CA PRO A 231 -20.82 -5.09 10.69
C PRO A 231 -20.82 -3.60 11.09
N PRO A 232 -21.26 -2.70 10.19
CA PRO A 232 -21.41 -1.27 10.50
C PRO A 232 -22.42 -1.07 11.64
N HIS A 233 -22.15 -0.06 12.46
CA HIS A 233 -22.95 0.35 13.63
C HIS A 233 -23.92 1.49 13.31
#